data_AF-A0A372GCL6-F1
#
_entry.id   AF-A0A372GCL6-F1
#
_cell.length_a   1.000
_cell.length_b   1.000
_cell.length_c   1.000
_cell.angle_alpha   90.00
_cell.angle_beta   90.00
_cell.angle_gamma   90.00
#
_symmetry.space_group_name_H-M   'P 1'
#
loop_
_entity.id
_entity.type
_entity.pdbx_description
1 polymer ?
#
loop_
_entity_poly.entity_id
_entity_poly.type
_entity_poly.pdbx_seq_one_letter_code
_entity_poly.pdbx_strand_id
1 'polypeptide(L)' 'MLRVYSWDAPAIGESISVTLGNGEWWYQSSTGLWLTPCKRVTLATYKLSILLTPWVSAAFDPLRDDQP' A
#
# COMPACT_ATOMS: atom_id res chain seq x y z
N MET A 1 3.58 -0.83 10.09
CA MET A 1 4.04 0.06 9.01
C MET A 1 5.07 -0.71 8.21
N LEU A 2 4.75 -1.12 6.99
CA LEU A 2 5.73 -1.80 6.13
C LEU A 2 6.55 -0.71 5.43
N ARG A 3 7.84 -0.63 5.71
CA ARG A 3 8.76 0.30 5.05
C ARG A 3 9.71 -0.54 4.19
N VAL A 4 9.58 -0.42 2.88
CA VAL A 4 10.55 -0.98 1.93
C VAL A 4 11.47 0.17 1.52
N TYR A 5 12.77 -0.01 1.71
CA TYR A 5 13.77 0.99 1.36
C TYR A 5 14.43 0.58 0.05
N SER A 6 14.36 1.45 -0.96
CA SER A 6 15.12 1.35 -2.21
C SER A 6 15.69 2.72 -2.52
N TRP A 7 16.97 2.78 -2.89
CA TRP A 7 17.65 4.03 -3.29
C TRP A 7 17.02 4.61 -4.57
N ASP A 8 16.47 3.73 -5.39
CA ASP A 8 15.83 4.02 -6.67
C ASP A 8 14.37 4.47 -6.56
N ALA A 9 13.69 4.13 -5.46
CA ALA A 9 12.33 4.56 -5.20
C ALA A 9 12.27 5.23 -3.82
N PRO A 10 12.35 6.58 -3.72
CA PRO A 10 12.33 7.27 -2.44
C PRO A 10 11.05 6.90 -1.66
N ALA A 11 11.22 5.98 -0.70
CA ALA A 11 10.26 5.50 0.29
C ALA A 11 8.75 5.54 -0.08
N ILE A 12 8.34 4.60 -0.95
CA ILE A 12 6.98 4.04 -1.11
C ILE A 12 6.35 3.45 0.16
N GLY A 13 6.18 4.18 1.27
CA GLY A 13 5.57 3.62 2.50
C GLY A 13 4.04 3.79 2.54
N GLU A 14 3.27 2.72 2.35
CA GLU A 14 1.82 2.75 2.64
C GLU A 14 1.55 2.30 4.08
N SER A 15 0.64 2.99 4.78
CA SER A 15 0.19 2.57 6.10
C SER A 15 -1.33 2.51 6.15
N ILE A 16 -1.85 1.51 6.85
CA ILE A 16 -3.29 1.36 7.04
C ILE A 16 -3.65 1.77 8.45
N SER A 17 -4.64 2.65 8.57
CA SER A 17 -5.28 3.00 9.84
C SER A 17 -6.69 2.45 9.89
N VAL A 18 -7.21 2.30 11.11
CA VAL A 18 -8.63 1.97 11.34
C VAL A 18 -9.34 3.26 11.73
N THR A 19 -10.32 3.67 10.93
CA THR A 19 -11.04 4.93 11.08
C THR A 19 -12.54 4.67 11.13
N LEU A 20 -13.27 5.39 11.98
CA LEU A 20 -14.74 5.33 12.02
C LEU A 20 -15.31 6.15 10.85
N GLY A 21 -16.06 5.49 9.96
CA GLY A 21 -16.68 6.10 8.78
C GLY A 21 -18.11 5.59 8.58
N ASN A 22 -19.07 6.49 8.45
CA ASN A 22 -20.49 6.18 8.23
C ASN A 22 -21.08 5.17 9.24
N GLY A 23 -20.68 5.26 10.51
CA GLY A 23 -21.18 4.40 11.58
C GLY A 23 -20.57 3.00 11.64
N GLU A 24 -19.57 2.70 10.79
CA GLU A 24 -18.83 1.44 10.83
C GLU A 24 -17.31 1.73 10.88
N TRP A 25 -16.53 0.76 11.38
CA TRP A 25 -15.07 0.83 11.34
C TRP A 25 -14.55 0.41 9.97
N TRP A 26 -13.64 1.19 9.40
CA TRP A 26 -13.03 0.94 8.08
C TRP A 26 -11.51 0.95 8.14
N TYR A 27 -10.92 0.21 7.21
CA TYR A 27 -9.52 0.37 6.84
C TYR A 27 -9.36 1.55 5.89
N GLN A 28 -8.43 2.44 6.22
CA GLN A 28 -8.08 3.61 5.43
C GLN A 28 -6.59 3.62 5.12
N SER A 29 -6.20 3.93 3.89
CA SER A 29 -4.80 4.11 3.51
C SER A 29 -4.24 5.44 4.05
N SER A 30 -2.92 5.57 4.10
CA SER A 30 -2.23 6.83 4.38
C SER A 30 -2.54 7.93 3.36
N THR A 31 -3.01 7.55 2.17
CA THR A 31 -3.47 8.48 1.12
C THR A 31 -4.92 8.94 1.31
N GLY A 32 -5.60 8.46 2.35
CA GLY A 32 -6.99 8.81 2.67
C GLY A 32 -8.04 7.95 1.96
N LEU A 33 -7.64 6.96 1.16
CA LEU A 33 -8.54 6.06 0.45
C LEU A 33 -9.22 5.10 1.42
N TRP A 34 -10.55 4.99 1.32
CA TRP A 34 -11.33 4.02 2.07
C TRP A 34 -11.26 2.65 1.39
N LEU A 35 -10.63 1.68 2.05
CA LEU A 35 -10.43 0.35 1.49
C LEU A 35 -11.69 -0.48 1.65
N THR A 36 -12.10 -0.77 2.88
CA THR A 36 -13.25 -1.62 3.16
C THR A 36 -13.63 -1.55 4.65
N PRO A 37 -14.87 -1.91 5.03
CA PRO A 37 -15.20 -2.16 6.42
C PRO A 37 -14.29 -3.21 7.07
N CYS A 38 -13.96 -3.03 8.35
CA CYS A 38 -13.03 -3.88 9.09
C CYS A 38 -13.47 -5.35 9.21
N LYS A 39 -14.75 -5.64 8.97
CA LYS A 39 -15.27 -7.02 8.89
C LYS A 39 -14.74 -7.80 7.69
N ARG A 40 -14.14 -7.13 6.70
CA ARG A 40 -13.71 -7.74 5.42
C ARG A 40 -12.19 -7.65 5.23
N VAL A 41 -11.44 -8.22 6.16
CA VAL A 41 -9.96 -8.19 6.17
C VAL A 41 -9.37 -8.68 4.85
N THR A 42 -9.86 -9.81 4.31
CA THR A 42 -9.37 -10.37 3.04
C THR A 42 -9.54 -9.39 1.87
N LEU A 43 -10.66 -8.67 1.83
CA LEU A 43 -10.90 -7.65 0.81
C LEU A 43 -9.97 -6.43 0.99
N ALA A 44 -9.64 -6.09 2.24
CA ALA A 44 -8.66 -5.04 2.54
C ALA A 44 -7.30 -5.43 1.97
N THR A 45 -6.83 -6.63 2.27
CA THR A 45 -5.55 -7.17 1.78
C THR A 45 -5.51 -7.22 0.26
N TYR A 46 -6.60 -7.64 -0.39
CA TYR A 46 -6.69 -7.64 -1.84
C TYR A 46 -6.57 -6.23 -2.43
N LYS A 47 -7.33 -5.25 -1.92
CA LYS A 47 -7.25 -3.85 -2.38
C LYS A 47 -5.87 -3.25 -2.16
N LEU A 48 -5.23 -3.55 -1.04
CA LEU A 48 -3.85 -3.15 -0.76
C LEU A 48 -2.85 -3.75 -1.74
N SER A 49 -2.99 -5.04 -2.07
CA SER A 49 -2.11 -5.66 -3.06
C SER A 49 -2.19 -4.97 -4.43
N ILE A 50 -3.39 -4.56 -4.86
CA ILE A 50 -3.58 -3.80 -6.10
C ILE A 50 -2.90 -2.43 -6.01
N LEU A 51 -3.11 -1.69 -4.91
CA LEU A 51 -2.50 -0.37 -4.70
C LEU A 51 -0.97 -0.42 -4.72
N LEU A 52 -0.41 -1.48 -4.13
CA LEU A 52 1.04 -1.67 -4.05
C LEU A 52 1.64 -2.31 -5.31
N THR A 53 0.83 -2.86 -6.22
CA THR A 53 1.33 -3.59 -7.40
C THR A 53 2.35 -2.78 -8.21
N PRO A 54 2.11 -1.50 -8.58
CA PRO A 54 3.09 -0.73 -9.36
C PRO A 54 4.43 -0.55 -8.63
N TRP A 55 4.39 -0.39 -7.30
CA TRP A 55 5.58 -0.22 -6.47
C TRP A 55 6.38 -1.51 -6.34
N VAL A 56 5.66 -2.62 -6.12
CA VAL A 56 6.25 -3.95 -6.06
C VAL A 56 6.90 -4.28 -7.41
N SER A 57 6.21 -4.05 -8.52
CA SER A 57 6.76 -4.23 -9.87
C SER A 57 8.00 -3.38 -10.10
N ALA A 58 7.98 -2.09 -9.74
CA ALA A 58 9.13 -1.20 -9.89
C ALA A 58 10.33 -1.62 -9.02
N ALA A 59 10.09 -2.19 -7.84
CA ALA A 59 11.16 -2.71 -6.97
C ALA A 59 11.80 -4.01 -7.50
N PHE A 60 11.07 -4.76 -8.32
CA PHE A 60 11.56 -6.00 -8.95
C PHE A 60 12.07 -5.80 -10.38
N ASP A 61 12.06 -4.57 -10.91
CA ASP A 61 12.55 -4.29 -12.25
C ASP A 61 14.10 -4.24 -12.25
N PRO A 62 14.80 -5.23 -12.83
CA PRO A 62 16.26 -5.36 -12.74
C PRO A 62 17.01 -4.31 -13.58
N LEU A 63 16.29 -3.53 -14.39
CA LEU A 63 16.87 -2.61 -15.39
C LEU A 63 17.39 -1.27 -14.82
N ARG A 64 17.33 -1.04 -13.51
CA ARG A 64 17.83 0.20 -12.89
C ARG A 64 19.25 0.11 -12.31
N ASP A 65 19.78 -1.09 -12.10
CA ASP A 65 21.14 -1.28 -11.57
C ASP A 65 22.24 -1.17 -12.65
N ASP A 66 21.89 -1.03 -13.94
CA ASP A 66 22.83 -0.97 -15.07
C ASP A 66 22.74 0.37 -15.83
N GLN A 67 22.94 1.49 -15.14
CA GLN A 67 23.24 2.76 -15.81
C GLN A 67 24.61 3.29 -15.32
N PRO A 68 25.56 3.56 -16.23
CA PRO A 68 26.99 3.77 -15.95
C PRO A 68 27.33 5.04 -15.16
#